data_AF-A0AAP2DAM1-F1
#
_entry.id   AF-A0AAP2DAM1-F1
#
_cell.length_a   1.000
_cell.length_b   1.000
_cell.length_c   1.000
_cell.angle_alpha   90.00
_cell.angle_beta   90.00
_cell.angle_gamma   90.00
#
_symmetry.space_group_name_H-M   'P 1'
#
loop_
_entity.id
_entity.type
_entity.pdbx_description
1 polymer ?
#
loop_
_entity_poly.entity_id
_entity_poly.type
_entity_poly.pdbx_seq_one_letter_code
_entity_poly.pdbx_strand_id
1 'polypeptide(L)'
;MKLTEQEIAHIRQVVDASGIERVSLRDDIVDHLCCVVESWEHTREGFDVQLRHAILTLAPYGLKQLEHETVRLLNYNRIKAMKKIMYTTGFLGAVATTLGVMFKLMHWPGADELFAVGFVLLLLVFVPLSAIDRFKIILTKALPEKLRAFTGVVAALAAGMAGIFKIMHLPGADLLLITGALVFAFGFLPFLFFTLYKKSIA
;
A
#
# COMPACT_ATOMS: atom_id res chain seq x y z
N MET A 1 -10.34 -27.99 33.32
CA MET A 1 -9.06 -28.69 33.59
C MET A 1 -7.98 -27.64 33.49
N LYS A 2 -7.02 -27.58 34.44
CA LYS A 2 -5.88 -26.65 34.31
C LYS A 2 -4.79 -27.31 33.47
N LEU A 3 -4.26 -26.60 32.49
CA LEU A 3 -3.15 -27.09 31.69
C LEU A 3 -1.89 -27.26 32.55
N THR A 4 -1.10 -28.28 32.24
CA THR A 4 0.23 -28.45 32.83
C THR A 4 1.22 -27.45 32.22
N GLU A 5 2.26 -27.09 32.98
CA GLU A 5 3.33 -26.21 32.49
C GLU A 5 4.00 -26.74 31.20
N GLN A 6 4.05 -28.07 31.01
CA GLN A 6 4.57 -28.69 29.81
C GLN A 6 3.65 -28.48 28.59
N GLU A 7 2.34 -28.57 28.77
CA GLU A 7 1.35 -28.31 27.72
C GLU A 7 1.35 -26.82 27.32
N ILE A 8 1.44 -25.91 28.28
CA ILE A 8 1.55 -24.45 28.00
C ILE A 8 2.84 -24.14 27.23
N ALA A 9 3.96 -24.75 27.62
CA ALA A 9 5.22 -24.61 26.89
C ALA A 9 5.12 -25.15 25.45
N HIS A 10 4.39 -26.26 25.25
CA HIS A 10 4.13 -26.80 23.92
C HIS A 10 3.30 -25.84 23.05
N ILE A 11 2.23 -25.25 23.60
CA ILE A 11 1.43 -24.23 22.90
C ILE A 11 2.30 -23.05 22.46
N ARG A 12 3.13 -22.52 23.38
CA ARG A 12 4.05 -21.42 23.07
C ARG A 12 4.99 -21.77 21.92
N GLN A 13 5.58 -22.96 21.95
CA GLN A 13 6.48 -23.42 20.89
C GLN A 13 5.79 -23.52 19.52
N VAL A 14 4.54 -24.00 19.48
CA VAL A 14 3.74 -24.08 18.25
C VAL A 14 3.42 -22.69 17.70
N VAL A 15 3.04 -21.74 18.55
CA VAL A 15 2.74 -20.36 18.13
C VAL A 15 4.03 -19.65 17.68
N ASP A 16 5.16 -19.82 18.38
CA ASP A 16 6.45 -19.26 17.97
C ASP A 16 6.91 -19.79 16.60
N ALA A 17 6.72 -21.09 16.35
CA ALA A 17 7.05 -21.71 15.06
C ALA A 17 6.19 -21.20 13.90
N SER A 18 5.04 -20.58 14.17
CA SER A 18 4.12 -20.08 13.14
C SER A 18 4.55 -18.74 12.50
N GLY A 19 5.61 -18.10 13.04
CA GLY A 19 6.26 -16.94 12.41
C GLY A 19 5.54 -15.61 12.60
N ILE A 20 4.89 -15.42 13.74
CA ILE A 20 4.25 -14.16 14.16
C ILE A 20 5.35 -13.20 14.63
N GLU A 21 5.39 -12.00 14.07
CA GLU A 21 6.44 -11.01 14.41
C GLU A 21 6.07 -10.19 15.66
N ARG A 22 4.79 -9.91 15.86
CA ARG A 22 4.29 -9.12 16.99
C ARG A 22 4.16 -9.93 18.28
N VAL A 23 5.04 -9.63 19.24
CA VAL A 23 5.07 -10.21 20.59
C VAL A 23 3.70 -10.11 21.30
N SER A 24 3.07 -8.93 21.29
CA SER A 24 1.78 -8.74 21.98
C SER A 24 0.69 -9.70 21.46
N LEU A 25 0.63 -9.87 20.14
CA LEU A 25 -0.36 -10.74 19.50
C LEU A 25 -0.07 -12.22 19.77
N ARG A 26 1.21 -12.59 19.77
CA ARG A 26 1.62 -13.94 20.15
C ARG A 26 1.13 -14.28 21.56
N ASP A 27 1.37 -13.38 22.51
CA ASP A 27 0.99 -13.62 23.91
C ASP A 27 -0.54 -13.71 24.06
N ASP A 28 -1.30 -12.86 23.35
CA ASP A 28 -2.76 -12.92 23.29
C ASP A 28 -3.27 -14.25 22.68
N ILE A 29 -2.62 -14.76 21.64
CA ILE A 29 -2.96 -16.04 20.99
C ILE A 29 -2.68 -17.21 21.94
N VAL A 30 -1.52 -17.21 22.61
CA VAL A 30 -1.17 -18.26 23.58
C VAL A 30 -2.19 -18.30 24.71
N ASP A 31 -2.53 -17.14 25.28
CA ASP A 31 -3.53 -17.04 26.35
C ASP A 31 -4.91 -17.53 25.91
N HIS A 32 -5.32 -17.14 24.70
CA HIS A 32 -6.58 -17.61 24.11
C HIS A 32 -6.59 -19.11 23.86
N LEU A 33 -5.52 -19.68 23.29
CA LEU A 33 -5.41 -21.12 23.05
C LEU A 33 -5.44 -21.92 24.36
N CYS A 34 -4.75 -21.42 25.40
CA CYS A 34 -4.82 -22.00 26.74
C CYS A 34 -6.28 -22.01 27.24
N CYS A 35 -6.97 -20.86 27.21
CA CYS A 35 -8.36 -20.75 27.67
C CYS A 35 -9.31 -21.68 26.90
N VAL A 36 -9.15 -21.79 25.58
CA VAL A 36 -10.01 -22.63 24.73
C VAL A 36 -9.81 -24.11 25.04
N VAL A 37 -8.56 -24.57 25.16
CA VAL A 37 -8.26 -25.97 25.50
C VAL A 37 -8.75 -26.31 26.91
N GLU A 38 -8.58 -25.41 27.88
CA GLU A 38 -9.10 -25.61 29.24
C GLU A 38 -10.63 -25.71 29.29
N SER A 39 -11.34 -25.06 28.36
CA SER A 39 -12.80 -25.06 28.28
C SER A 39 -13.40 -26.38 27.77
N TRP A 40 -12.60 -27.24 27.12
CA TRP A 40 -13.06 -28.49 26.50
C TRP A 40 -12.96 -29.73 27.40
N GLU A 41 -13.08 -29.51 28.72
CA GLU A 41 -12.94 -30.49 29.82
C GLU A 41 -13.82 -31.77 29.71
N HIS A 42 -14.76 -31.83 28.76
CA HIS A 42 -15.67 -32.97 28.57
C HIS A 42 -15.40 -33.81 27.32
N THR A 43 -14.40 -33.49 26.50
CA THR A 43 -14.10 -34.22 25.26
C THR A 43 -13.07 -35.32 25.51
N ARG A 44 -13.34 -36.57 25.08
CA ARG A 44 -12.43 -37.75 25.22
C ARG A 44 -11.15 -37.69 24.36
N GLU A 45 -10.89 -36.56 23.73
CA GLU A 45 -9.81 -36.39 22.77
C GLU A 45 -8.51 -35.98 23.48
N GLY A 46 -7.36 -36.44 22.98
CA GLY A 46 -6.05 -36.08 23.56
C GLY A 46 -5.69 -34.61 23.36
N PHE A 47 -4.79 -34.08 24.20
CA PHE A 47 -4.33 -32.68 24.18
C PHE A 47 -3.91 -32.20 22.78
N ASP A 48 -3.15 -33.00 22.02
CA ASP A 48 -2.71 -32.63 20.66
C ASP A 48 -3.88 -32.40 19.69
N VAL A 49 -4.96 -33.20 19.83
CA VAL A 49 -6.16 -33.09 18.99
C VAL A 49 -6.93 -31.81 19.37
N GLN A 50 -7.06 -31.55 20.66
CA GLN A 50 -7.69 -30.33 21.18
C GLN A 50 -6.90 -29.09 20.72
N LEU A 51 -5.58 -29.07 20.88
CA LEU A 51 -4.75 -27.94 20.43
C LEU A 51 -4.89 -27.70 18.92
N ARG A 52 -4.86 -28.75 18.11
CA ARG A 52 -5.05 -28.62 16.66
C ARG A 52 -6.43 -28.06 16.31
N HIS A 53 -7.48 -28.49 17.00
CA HIS A 53 -8.83 -27.98 16.80
C HIS A 53 -8.96 -26.50 17.23
N ALA A 54 -8.31 -26.11 18.34
CA ALA A 54 -8.27 -24.73 18.81
C ALA A 54 -7.58 -23.80 17.80
N ILE A 55 -6.44 -24.22 17.26
CA ILE A 55 -5.72 -23.48 16.21
C ILE A 55 -6.55 -23.35 14.94
N LEU A 56 -7.21 -24.42 14.48
CA LEU A 56 -8.06 -24.39 13.29
C LEU A 56 -9.30 -23.50 13.47
N THR A 57 -9.84 -23.44 14.69
CA THR A 57 -10.99 -22.59 15.02
C THR A 57 -10.59 -21.12 15.04
N LEU A 58 -9.44 -20.80 15.63
CA LEU A 58 -8.94 -19.43 15.74
C LEU A 58 -8.42 -18.90 14.40
N ALA A 59 -7.65 -19.70 13.67
CA ALA A 59 -6.94 -19.31 12.47
C ALA A 59 -7.04 -20.39 11.38
N PRO A 60 -8.21 -20.56 10.74
CA PRO A 60 -8.43 -21.58 9.70
C PRO A 60 -7.50 -21.42 8.49
N TYR A 61 -7.01 -20.20 8.26
CA TYR A 61 -6.08 -19.86 7.18
C TYR A 61 -4.64 -19.61 7.66
N GLY A 62 -4.34 -19.91 8.93
CA GLY A 62 -3.01 -19.79 9.53
C GLY A 62 -2.81 -18.54 10.39
N LEU A 63 -2.02 -18.68 11.46
CA LEU A 63 -1.81 -17.64 12.48
C LEU A 63 -1.16 -16.37 11.92
N LYS A 64 -0.31 -16.49 10.90
CA LYS A 64 0.29 -15.35 10.22
C LYS A 64 -0.74 -14.46 9.51
N GLN A 65 -1.84 -15.03 9.01
CA GLN A 65 -2.92 -14.23 8.42
C GLN A 65 -3.62 -13.38 9.49
N LEU A 66 -3.81 -13.92 10.70
CA LEU A 66 -4.42 -13.20 11.80
C LEU A 66 -3.63 -11.92 12.12
N GLU A 67 -2.29 -12.00 12.15
CA GLU A 67 -1.43 -10.83 12.33
C GLU A 67 -1.63 -9.76 11.24
N HIS A 68 -1.68 -10.19 9.97
CA HIS A 68 -1.93 -9.28 8.85
C HIS A 68 -3.29 -8.58 8.96
N GLU A 69 -4.32 -9.29 9.40
CA GLU A 69 -5.66 -8.74 9.62
C GLU A 69 -5.68 -7.76 10.79
N THR A 70 -5.06 -8.09 11.92
CA THR A 70 -4.93 -7.18 13.08
C THR A 70 -4.22 -5.89 12.69
N VAL A 71 -3.09 -5.96 11.97
CA VAL A 71 -2.36 -4.77 11.50
C VAL A 71 -3.21 -3.94 10.54
N ARG A 72 -4.00 -4.58 9.68
CA ARG A 72 -4.92 -3.90 8.76
C ARG A 72 -6.04 -3.20 9.51
N LEU A 73 -6.63 -3.85 10.52
CA LEU A 73 -7.71 -3.29 11.35
C LEU A 73 -7.21 -2.11 12.19
N LEU A 74 -6.05 -2.23 12.82
CA LEU A 74 -5.42 -1.13 13.57
C LEU A 74 -5.16 0.10 12.70
N ASN A 75 -4.86 -0.12 11.42
CA ASN A 75 -4.64 0.95 10.44
C ASN A 75 -5.87 1.29 9.59
N TYR A 76 -7.04 0.70 9.86
CA TYR A 76 -8.22 0.80 9.00
C TYR A 76 -8.66 2.24 8.77
N ASN A 77 -8.79 3.01 9.85
CA ASN A 77 -9.23 4.41 9.77
C ASN A 77 -8.26 5.27 8.94
N ARG A 78 -6.95 5.06 9.12
CA ARG A 78 -5.90 5.77 8.37
C ARG A 78 -5.96 5.42 6.87
N ILE A 79 -6.07 4.13 6.54
CA ILE A 79 -6.15 3.67 5.15
C ILE A 79 -7.44 4.18 4.49
N LYS A 80 -8.57 4.13 5.19
CA LYS A 80 -9.86 4.63 4.72
C LYS A 80 -9.81 6.13 4.46
N ALA A 81 -9.24 6.92 5.37
CA ALA A 81 -9.08 8.36 5.20
C ALA A 81 -8.20 8.69 3.99
N MET A 82 -7.06 8.01 3.84
CA MET A 82 -6.15 8.20 2.71
C MET A 82 -6.83 7.91 1.37
N LYS A 83 -7.58 6.80 1.27
CA LYS A 83 -8.34 6.45 0.07
C LYS A 83 -9.43 7.47 -0.22
N LYS A 84 -10.16 7.91 0.80
CA LYS A 84 -11.19 8.96 0.65
C LYS A 84 -10.57 10.22 0.04
N ILE A 85 -9.48 10.73 0.63
CA ILE A 85 -8.78 11.92 0.13
C ILE A 85 -8.28 11.71 -1.30
N MET A 86 -7.66 10.57 -1.60
CA MET A 86 -7.17 10.26 -2.94
C MET A 86 -8.29 10.31 -3.98
N TYR A 87 -9.41 9.63 -3.75
CA TYR A 87 -10.52 9.62 -4.73
C TYR A 87 -11.21 10.98 -4.85
N THR A 88 -11.41 11.70 -3.74
CA THR A 88 -12.04 13.03 -3.79
C THR A 88 -11.15 14.05 -4.50
N THR A 89 -9.85 14.04 -4.23
CA THR A 89 -8.89 14.96 -4.88
C THR A 89 -8.67 14.60 -6.34
N GLY A 90 -8.62 13.30 -6.67
CA GLY A 90 -8.59 12.83 -8.05
C GLY A 90 -9.82 13.30 -8.85
N PHE A 91 -11.02 13.16 -8.29
CA PHE A 91 -12.25 13.60 -8.93
C PHE A 91 -12.30 15.13 -9.11
N LEU A 92 -12.10 15.89 -8.03
CA LEU A 92 -12.12 17.36 -8.09
C LEU A 92 -11.04 17.90 -9.02
N GLY A 93 -9.87 17.29 -9.03
CA GLY A 93 -8.75 17.69 -9.88
C GLY A 93 -9.04 17.44 -11.35
N ALA A 94 -9.63 16.29 -11.69
CA ALA A 94 -10.05 15.98 -13.05
C ALA A 94 -11.14 16.94 -13.55
N VAL A 95 -12.14 17.24 -12.72
CA VAL A 95 -13.20 18.21 -13.04
C VAL A 95 -12.61 19.60 -13.25
N ALA A 96 -11.78 20.09 -12.31
CA ALA A 96 -11.16 21.41 -12.39
C ALA A 96 -10.24 21.54 -13.62
N THR A 97 -9.44 20.51 -13.92
CA THR A 97 -8.57 20.51 -15.11
C THR A 97 -9.39 20.55 -16.39
N THR A 98 -10.47 19.75 -16.47
CA THR A 98 -11.35 19.71 -17.65
C THR A 98 -12.06 21.05 -17.86
N LEU A 99 -12.59 21.64 -16.78
CA LEU A 99 -13.21 22.96 -16.82
C LEU A 99 -12.19 24.06 -17.17
N GLY A 100 -10.96 23.98 -16.67
CA GLY A 100 -9.88 24.90 -17.03
C GLY A 100 -9.56 24.86 -18.52
N VAL A 101 -9.45 23.67 -19.11
CA VAL A 101 -9.29 23.52 -20.57
C VAL A 101 -10.50 24.09 -21.32
N MET A 102 -11.72 23.80 -20.87
CA MET A 102 -12.94 24.35 -21.47
C MET A 102 -12.94 25.87 -21.44
N PHE A 103 -12.59 26.50 -20.31
CA PHE A 103 -12.51 27.95 -20.16
C PHE A 103 -11.45 28.53 -21.10
N LYS A 104 -10.32 27.84 -21.27
CA LYS A 104 -9.26 28.25 -22.18
C LYS A 104 -9.73 28.24 -23.64
N LEU A 105 -10.47 27.21 -24.04
CA LEU A 105 -11.06 27.12 -25.39
C LEU A 105 -12.13 28.22 -25.62
N MET A 106 -12.92 28.50 -24.59
CA MET A 106 -13.98 29.52 -24.65
C MET A 106 -13.46 30.95 -24.42
N HIS A 107 -12.15 31.13 -24.21
CA HIS A 107 -11.51 32.42 -23.89
C HIS A 107 -12.12 33.11 -22.65
N TRP A 108 -12.60 32.32 -21.70
CA TRP A 108 -13.16 32.83 -20.45
C TRP A 108 -12.06 33.19 -19.44
N PRO A 109 -12.27 34.24 -18.62
CA PRO A 109 -11.31 34.62 -17.59
C PRO A 109 -11.15 33.51 -16.55
N GLY A 110 -9.96 33.38 -15.97
CA GLY A 110 -9.68 32.39 -14.92
C GLY A 110 -9.30 30.99 -15.44
N ALA A 111 -9.11 30.82 -16.74
CA ALA A 111 -8.85 29.51 -17.37
C ALA A 111 -7.53 28.87 -16.88
N ASP A 112 -6.45 29.66 -16.87
CA ASP A 112 -5.12 29.17 -16.53
C ASP A 112 -5.01 28.88 -15.03
N GLU A 113 -5.64 29.68 -14.17
CA GLU A 113 -5.71 29.47 -12.74
C GLU A 113 -6.50 28.21 -12.39
N LEU A 114 -7.69 28.03 -12.99
CA LEU A 114 -8.52 26.86 -12.75
C LEU A 114 -7.84 25.57 -13.24
N PHE A 115 -7.20 25.62 -14.40
CA PHE A 115 -6.40 24.52 -14.92
C PHE A 115 -5.23 24.20 -13.99
N ALA A 116 -4.47 25.22 -13.57
CA ALA A 116 -3.31 25.04 -12.69
C ALA A 116 -3.71 24.42 -11.35
N VAL A 117 -4.80 24.88 -10.73
CA VAL A 117 -5.31 24.31 -9.47
C VAL A 117 -5.70 22.84 -9.64
N GLY A 118 -6.45 22.51 -10.70
CA GLY A 118 -6.84 21.13 -10.99
C GLY A 118 -5.63 20.24 -11.23
N PHE A 119 -4.66 20.74 -11.99
CA PHE A 119 -3.45 20.00 -12.34
C PHE A 119 -2.52 19.80 -11.13
N VAL A 120 -2.36 20.82 -10.27
CA VAL A 120 -1.63 20.71 -8.99
C VAL A 120 -2.27 19.67 -8.08
N LEU A 121 -3.60 19.65 -7.98
CA LEU A 121 -4.31 18.68 -7.14
C LEU A 121 -4.07 17.24 -7.62
N LEU A 122 -4.11 17.03 -8.94
CA LEU A 122 -3.80 15.73 -9.53
C LEU A 122 -2.34 15.34 -9.33
N LEU A 123 -1.42 16.27 -9.60
CA LEU A 123 0.01 15.98 -9.61
C LEU A 123 0.61 15.84 -8.21
N LEU A 124 0.29 16.74 -7.28
CA LEU A 124 0.93 16.78 -5.96
C LEU A 124 0.16 16.03 -4.87
N VAL A 125 -1.14 15.78 -5.07
CA VAL A 125 -1.95 15.07 -4.08
C VAL A 125 -2.31 13.68 -4.58
N PHE A 126 -2.98 13.58 -5.73
CA PHE A 126 -3.45 12.28 -6.22
C PHE A 126 -2.30 11.34 -6.61
N VAL A 127 -1.31 11.79 -7.38
CA VAL A 127 -0.20 10.94 -7.83
C VAL A 127 0.60 10.37 -6.64
N PRO A 128 1.09 11.17 -5.66
CA PRO A 128 1.81 10.63 -4.51
C PRO A 128 0.98 9.69 -3.64
N LEU A 129 -0.29 10.01 -3.39
CA LEU A 129 -1.19 9.12 -2.63
C LEU A 129 -1.41 7.79 -3.35
N SER A 130 -1.61 7.83 -4.67
CA SER A 130 -1.75 6.63 -5.49
C SER A 130 -0.47 5.81 -5.53
N ALA A 131 0.69 6.47 -5.53
CA ALA A 131 1.99 5.83 -5.45
C ALA A 131 2.16 5.14 -4.09
N ILE A 132 1.84 5.80 -2.97
CA ILE A 132 1.92 5.23 -1.61
C ILE A 132 1.02 4.00 -1.47
N ASP A 133 -0.22 4.06 -1.97
CA ASP A 133 -1.14 2.91 -1.94
C ASP A 133 -0.55 1.72 -2.73
N ARG A 134 0.06 2.00 -3.89
CA ARG A 134 0.72 0.99 -4.73
C ARG A 134 2.07 0.53 -4.19
N PHE A 135 2.80 1.35 -3.44
CA PHE A 135 4.14 1.03 -2.94
C PHE A 135 4.10 -0.21 -2.04
N LYS A 136 3.04 -0.41 -1.25
CA LYS A 136 2.85 -1.63 -0.45
C LYS A 136 2.89 -2.92 -1.29
N ILE A 137 2.33 -2.86 -2.50
CA ILE A 137 2.30 -3.98 -3.46
C ILE A 137 3.64 -4.10 -4.18
N ILE A 138 4.38 -3.00 -4.35
CA ILE A 138 5.66 -2.96 -5.07
C ILE A 138 6.82 -3.39 -4.17
N LEU A 139 6.74 -3.19 -2.84
CA LEU A 139 7.76 -3.64 -1.88
C LEU A 139 7.95 -5.16 -1.88
N THR A 140 6.92 -5.94 -2.21
CA THR A 140 7.00 -7.40 -2.28
C THR A 140 7.55 -7.90 -3.62
N LYS A 141 7.76 -7.01 -4.59
CA LYS A 141 8.23 -7.36 -5.93
C LYS A 141 9.74 -7.24 -6.08
N ALA A 142 10.26 -7.77 -7.18
CA ALA A 142 11.68 -7.73 -7.49
C ALA A 142 12.21 -6.28 -7.61
N LEU A 143 13.49 -6.08 -7.26
CA LEU A 143 14.20 -4.79 -7.38
C LEU A 143 13.94 -3.99 -8.67
N PRO A 144 13.96 -4.59 -9.89
CA PRO A 144 13.69 -3.84 -11.12
C PRO A 144 12.28 -3.24 -11.18
N GLU A 145 11.27 -3.88 -10.58
CA GLU A 145 9.92 -3.32 -10.53
C GLU A 145 9.82 -2.14 -9.56
N LYS A 146 10.58 -2.17 -8.46
CA LYS A 146 10.67 -1.07 -7.49
C LYS A 146 11.32 0.16 -8.12
N LEU A 147 12.47 -0.05 -8.78
CA LEU A 147 13.21 1.00 -9.48
C LEU A 147 12.35 1.64 -10.56
N ARG A 148 11.71 0.84 -11.41
CA ARG A 148 10.77 1.33 -12.44
C ARG A 148 9.68 2.23 -11.85
N ALA A 149 9.02 1.79 -10.79
CA ALA A 149 7.95 2.58 -10.17
C ALA A 149 8.48 3.89 -9.59
N PHE A 150 9.62 3.84 -8.89
CA PHE A 150 10.23 5.03 -8.29
C PHE A 150 10.65 6.05 -9.34
N THR A 151 11.44 5.64 -10.35
CA THR A 151 11.90 6.54 -11.42
C THR A 151 10.72 7.08 -12.23
N GLY A 152 9.66 6.28 -12.42
CA GLY A 152 8.43 6.72 -13.09
C GLY A 152 7.68 7.80 -12.32
N VAL A 153 7.52 7.65 -11.00
CA VAL A 153 6.87 8.68 -10.16
C VAL A 153 7.70 9.96 -10.14
N VAL A 154 9.01 9.87 -9.97
CA VAL A 154 9.91 11.04 -9.98
C VAL A 154 9.83 11.77 -11.32
N ALA A 155 9.91 11.04 -12.44
CA ALA A 155 9.79 11.62 -13.77
C ALA A 155 8.43 12.28 -14.01
N ALA A 156 7.33 11.63 -13.59
CA ALA A 156 5.98 12.17 -13.74
C ALA A 156 5.78 13.46 -12.94
N LEU A 157 6.26 13.50 -11.69
CA LEU A 157 6.21 14.69 -10.84
C LEU A 157 7.05 15.83 -11.42
N ALA A 158 8.27 15.55 -11.88
CA ALA A 158 9.14 16.55 -12.49
C ALA A 158 8.54 17.12 -13.79
N ALA A 159 8.07 16.26 -14.69
CA ALA A 159 7.46 16.68 -15.95
C ALA A 159 6.15 17.44 -15.74
N GLY A 160 5.30 17.00 -14.80
CA GLY A 160 4.08 17.72 -14.44
C GLY A 160 4.39 19.10 -13.84
N MET A 161 5.38 19.19 -12.95
CA MET A 161 5.77 20.46 -12.35
C MET A 161 6.30 21.44 -13.41
N ALA A 162 7.06 20.94 -14.37
CA ALA A 162 7.50 21.74 -15.52
C ALA A 162 6.31 22.27 -16.34
N GLY A 163 5.26 21.47 -16.51
CA GLY A 163 4.01 21.90 -17.16
C GLY A 163 3.35 23.08 -16.44
N ILE A 164 3.25 23.03 -15.11
CA ILE A 164 2.71 24.14 -14.30
C ILE A 164 3.58 25.40 -14.47
N PHE A 165 4.90 25.24 -14.40
CA PHE A 165 5.82 26.37 -14.54
C PHE A 165 5.70 27.02 -15.92
N LYS A 166 5.48 26.23 -16.96
CA LYS A 166 5.31 26.73 -18.32
C LYS A 166 4.01 27.52 -18.49
N ILE A 167 2.92 27.05 -17.88
CA ILE A 167 1.62 27.75 -17.91
C ILE A 167 1.67 29.04 -17.10
N MET A 168 2.34 29.03 -15.96
CA MET A 168 2.48 30.18 -15.07
C MET A 168 3.62 31.14 -15.47
N HIS A 169 4.28 30.90 -16.60
CA HIS A 169 5.45 31.67 -17.06
C HIS A 169 6.59 31.78 -16.02
N LEU A 170 6.76 30.75 -15.19
CA LEU A 170 7.79 30.69 -14.17
C LEU A 170 9.16 30.31 -14.78
N PRO A 171 10.26 30.89 -14.27
CA PRO A 171 11.60 30.56 -14.74
C PRO A 171 11.96 29.10 -14.42
N GLY A 172 12.74 28.47 -15.29
CA GLY A 172 13.24 27.11 -15.09
C GLY A 172 12.31 25.99 -15.57
N ALA A 173 11.15 26.30 -16.17
CA ALA A 173 10.23 25.31 -16.72
C ALA A 173 10.91 24.34 -17.71
N ASP A 174 11.67 24.87 -18.66
CA ASP A 174 12.32 24.05 -19.71
C ASP A 174 13.45 23.19 -19.14
N LEU A 175 14.23 23.70 -18.16
CA LEU A 175 15.25 22.92 -17.46
C LEU A 175 14.60 21.75 -16.69
N LEU A 176 13.51 22.01 -15.96
CA LEU A 176 12.80 20.99 -15.21
C LEU A 176 12.17 19.94 -16.14
N LEU A 177 11.67 20.35 -17.31
CA LEU A 177 11.16 19.45 -18.33
C LEU A 177 12.25 18.54 -18.90
N ILE A 178 13.42 19.09 -19.22
CA ILE A 178 14.56 18.33 -19.73
C ILE A 178 15.03 17.32 -18.68
N THR A 179 15.17 17.73 -17.42
CA THR A 179 15.58 16.81 -16.34
C THR A 179 14.56 15.69 -16.14
N GLY A 180 13.25 16.01 -16.13
CA GLY A 180 12.19 15.01 -16.05
C GLY A 180 12.21 14.03 -17.23
N ALA A 181 12.43 14.53 -18.45
CA ALA A 181 12.54 13.72 -19.65
C ALA A 181 13.77 12.78 -19.61
N LEU A 182 14.91 13.26 -19.10
CA LEU A 182 16.11 12.43 -18.92
C LEU A 182 15.87 11.31 -17.89
N VAL A 183 15.24 11.62 -16.76
CA VAL A 183 14.88 10.60 -15.74
C VAL A 183 13.88 9.59 -16.32
N PHE A 184 12.94 10.02 -17.15
CA PHE A 184 12.03 9.11 -17.85
C PHE A 184 12.78 8.20 -18.83
N ALA A 185 13.62 8.79 -19.69
CA ALA A 185 14.30 8.09 -20.78
C ALA A 185 15.36 7.11 -20.28
N PHE A 186 16.17 7.50 -19.29
CA PHE A 186 17.28 6.67 -18.78
C PHE A 186 16.97 5.97 -17.46
N GLY A 187 15.95 6.43 -16.72
CA GLY A 187 15.48 5.75 -15.51
C GLY A 187 14.31 4.82 -15.82
N PHE A 188 13.14 5.38 -16.16
CA PHE A 188 11.91 4.58 -16.28
C PHE A 188 11.94 3.59 -17.44
N LEU A 189 12.31 4.00 -18.66
CA LEU A 189 12.22 3.14 -19.84
C LEU A 189 13.10 1.89 -19.78
N PRO A 190 14.39 1.94 -19.39
CA PRO A 190 15.23 0.75 -19.34
C PRO A 190 14.69 -0.31 -18.39
N PHE A 191 14.23 0.10 -17.20
CA PHE A 191 13.62 -0.83 -16.25
C PHE A 191 12.26 -1.35 -16.76
N LEU A 192 11.46 -0.52 -17.44
CA LEU A 192 10.22 -0.97 -18.07
C LEU A 192 10.50 -2.08 -19.09
N PHE A 193 11.37 -1.84 -20.07
CA PHE A 193 11.69 -2.82 -21.10
C PHE A 193 12.31 -4.10 -20.52
N PHE A 194 13.20 -3.97 -19.53
CA PHE A 194 13.75 -5.14 -18.83
C PHE A 194 12.67 -5.98 -18.14
N THR A 195 11.74 -5.33 -17.44
CA THR A 195 10.62 -6.04 -16.79
C THR A 195 9.68 -6.71 -17.80
N LEU A 196 9.43 -6.06 -18.94
CA LEU A 196 8.60 -6.62 -20.01
C LEU A 196 9.28 -7.83 -20.68
N TYR A 197 10.56 -7.71 -21.01
CA TYR A 197 11.35 -8.79 -21.59
C TYR A 197 11.42 -10.02 -20.69
N LYS A 198 11.67 -9.82 -19.39
CA LYS A 198 11.69 -10.94 -18.43
C LYS A 198 10.32 -11.62 -18.34
N LYS A 199 9.23 -10.85 -18.41
CA LYS A 199 7.86 -11.37 -18.37
C LYS A 199 7.46 -12.09 -19.65
N SER A 200 8.05 -11.79 -20.80
CA SER A 200 7.74 -12.49 -22.05
C SER A 200 8.44 -13.85 -22.19
N ILE A 201 9.49 -14.09 -21.41
CA ILE A 201 10.30 -15.32 -21.49
C ILE A 201 10.00 -16.28 -20.31
N ALA A 202 9.44 -15.76 -19.22
CA ALA A 202 8.96 -16.55 -18.07
C ALA A 202 7.51 -16.97 -18.24
#